data_AF-A0A5C1QJB9-F1
#
_entry.id   AF-A0A5C1QJB9-F1
#
_cell.length_a   1.000
_cell.length_b   1.000
_cell.length_c   1.000
_cell.angle_alpha   90.00
_cell.angle_beta   90.00
_cell.angle_gamma   90.00
#
_symmetry.space_group_name_H-M   'P 1'
#
loop_
_entity.id
_entity.type
_entity.pdbx_description
1 polymer ?
#
loop_
_entity_poly.entity_id
_entity_poly.type
_entity_poly.pdbx_seq_one_letter_code
_entity_poly.pdbx_strand_id
1 'polypeptide(L)'
;MISKIDYIKNFAIYNNFVWDDHVRDKGNNKVNFEKLNIFYGRNYSGKTTLSRVFNSFEEKEVHPKYLNSEFQLTFSDGNSFNQNNIEDHEYHFRVYNSDFVNRNLRCLIDEEGAISPFAIVGDTNQEIEKEIESLNKKLGTIEPASGLYEEKNIKYEAYIEKKKLYNQNESKLEANLKQKAKEIKENAKIYNKVTYQIRNIKDDIEELLNSSYIKLTDDEIDEKKKLLKENIKKDILLLNISDTDISNNIKECKELLCKKITPTKAIQDLLNDTLLQKWVKDGIDHHKKKRTSCAFCGQDLPSDLWEKLDSHFSKESELLINELEKQIKIIENLKLEKYELIDINLLYSSYHDQYLKLYNQLNKNIENYNQELNQVVSQLESRVVNTFKETKLLPFKNLTQEITELKKSINLLFTESNSLSDSLSQKQDLASKLLRKNEVNNFITSINYKNEKDYIEKLKKNMKSCMKNMN
;
A
#
# COMPACT_ATOMS: atom_id res chain seq x y z
N MET A 1 -64.00 37.57 -68.03
CA MET A 1 -64.63 36.86 -66.89
C MET A 1 -65.94 36.25 -67.38
N ILE A 2 -66.38 35.12 -66.84
CA ILE A 2 -67.65 34.51 -67.28
C ILE A 2 -68.80 35.38 -66.78
N SER A 3 -69.67 35.80 -67.69
CA SER A 3 -70.85 36.62 -67.39
C SER A 3 -72.04 35.75 -67.06
N LYS A 4 -72.29 34.69 -67.83
CA LYS A 4 -73.34 33.69 -67.57
C LYS A 4 -73.12 32.40 -68.33
N ILE A 5 -73.84 31.37 -67.93
CA ILE A 5 -74.08 30.18 -68.76
C ILE A 5 -75.33 30.49 -69.58
N ASP A 6 -75.33 30.38 -70.91
CA ASP A 6 -76.55 30.66 -71.67
C ASP A 6 -77.53 29.49 -71.58
N TYR A 7 -77.03 28.28 -71.83
CA TYR A 7 -77.81 27.05 -71.75
C TYR A 7 -76.93 25.83 -71.44
N ILE A 8 -77.56 24.77 -70.94
CA ILE A 8 -77.00 23.42 -70.80
C ILE A 8 -78.08 22.41 -71.20
N LYS A 9 -77.79 21.57 -72.20
CA LYS A 9 -78.69 20.54 -72.71
C LYS A 9 -78.01 19.18 -72.77
N ASN A 10 -78.79 18.14 -72.54
CA ASN A 10 -78.36 16.73 -72.60
C ASN A 10 -77.08 16.44 -71.78
N PHE A 11 -76.87 17.16 -70.67
CA PHE A 11 -75.69 17.03 -69.81
C PHE A 11 -76.10 16.48 -68.44
N ALA A 12 -76.05 15.14 -68.31
CA ALA A 12 -76.53 14.40 -67.14
C ALA A 12 -77.95 14.82 -66.71
N ILE A 13 -78.11 15.48 -65.56
CA ILE A 13 -79.43 15.91 -65.07
C ILE A 13 -79.95 17.19 -65.75
N TYR A 14 -79.10 17.90 -66.49
CA TYR A 14 -79.49 19.10 -67.23
C TYR A 14 -80.03 18.68 -68.61
N ASN A 15 -81.36 18.53 -68.71
CA ASN A 15 -82.03 18.18 -69.95
C ASN A 15 -82.09 19.37 -70.93
N ASN A 16 -82.61 20.51 -70.46
CA ASN A 16 -82.73 21.74 -71.24
C ASN A 16 -82.76 22.97 -70.32
N PHE A 17 -81.65 23.22 -69.64
CA PHE A 17 -81.53 24.36 -68.74
C PHE A 17 -81.21 25.63 -69.54
N VAL A 18 -82.01 26.67 -69.33
CA VAL A 18 -81.81 28.01 -69.88
C VAL A 18 -81.66 28.98 -68.72
N TRP A 19 -80.53 29.68 -68.65
CA TRP A 19 -80.17 30.47 -67.47
C TRP A 19 -81.09 31.65 -67.24
N ASP A 20 -81.40 32.39 -68.30
CA ASP A 20 -82.28 33.56 -68.26
C ASP A 20 -83.72 33.21 -67.81
N ASP A 21 -84.14 31.95 -67.92
CA ASP A 21 -85.45 31.47 -67.48
C ASP A 21 -85.47 31.08 -66.01
N HIS A 22 -84.36 30.52 -65.51
CA HIS A 22 -84.31 29.88 -64.19
C HIS A 22 -83.49 30.62 -63.13
N VAL A 23 -82.57 31.51 -63.52
CA VAL A 23 -81.66 32.21 -62.60
C VAL A 23 -82.07 33.68 -62.48
N ARG A 24 -82.96 33.95 -61.52
CA ARG A 24 -83.57 35.27 -61.32
C ARG A 24 -83.51 35.73 -59.87
N ASP A 25 -83.47 37.05 -59.67
CA ASP A 25 -83.51 37.66 -58.35
C ASP A 25 -84.96 37.71 -57.78
N LYS A 26 -85.12 38.24 -56.56
CA LYS A 26 -86.45 38.41 -55.93
C LYS A 26 -87.39 39.35 -56.71
N GLY A 27 -86.84 40.20 -57.58
CA GLY A 27 -87.57 41.10 -58.47
C GLY A 27 -87.86 40.51 -59.86
N ASN A 28 -87.56 39.22 -60.07
CA ASN A 28 -87.70 38.51 -61.33
C ASN A 28 -86.76 39.00 -62.46
N ASN A 29 -85.69 39.74 -62.13
CA ASN A 29 -84.66 40.16 -63.08
C ASN A 29 -83.65 39.02 -63.32
N LYS A 30 -83.07 38.98 -64.52
CA LYS A 30 -81.99 38.03 -64.88
C LYS A 30 -80.74 38.36 -64.07
N VAL A 31 -80.09 37.34 -63.50
CA VAL A 31 -78.90 37.50 -62.68
C VAL A 31 -77.69 36.95 -63.42
N ASN A 32 -76.60 37.72 -63.48
CA ASN A 32 -75.32 37.26 -64.05
C ASN A 32 -74.39 36.76 -62.93
N PHE A 33 -73.31 36.11 -63.32
CA PHE A 33 -72.22 35.78 -62.40
C PHE A 33 -71.53 37.05 -61.89
N GLU A 34 -71.19 37.02 -60.61
CA GLU A 34 -70.36 38.01 -59.93
C GLU A 34 -68.94 37.47 -59.68
N LYS A 35 -68.04 38.24 -59.05
CA LYS A 35 -66.66 37.78 -58.76
C LYS A 35 -66.61 36.51 -57.92
N LEU A 36 -67.60 36.31 -57.05
CA LEU A 36 -67.76 35.12 -56.22
C LEU A 36 -69.21 34.64 -56.33
N ASN A 37 -69.38 33.36 -56.70
CA ASN A 37 -70.69 32.75 -56.86
C ASN A 37 -70.75 31.47 -56.04
N ILE A 38 -71.78 31.34 -55.20
CA ILE A 38 -71.96 30.18 -54.32
C ILE A 38 -73.20 29.41 -54.76
N PHE A 39 -73.00 28.21 -55.31
CA PHE A 39 -74.08 27.30 -55.69
C PHE A 39 -74.25 26.22 -54.63
N TYR A 40 -75.40 26.21 -53.96
CA TYR A 40 -75.74 25.20 -52.96
C TYR A 40 -77.05 24.50 -53.33
N GLY A 41 -77.22 23.26 -52.86
CA GLY A 41 -78.39 22.45 -53.16
C GLY A 41 -78.25 21.05 -52.57
N ARG A 42 -79.33 20.27 -52.58
CA ARG A 42 -79.35 18.89 -52.08
C ARG A 42 -78.39 17.97 -52.84
N ASN A 43 -78.09 16.80 -52.29
CA ASN A 43 -77.39 15.76 -53.05
C ASN A 43 -78.16 15.47 -54.34
N TYR A 44 -77.43 15.14 -55.42
CA TYR A 44 -77.97 14.94 -56.76
C TYR A 44 -78.58 16.17 -57.44
N SER A 45 -78.44 17.38 -56.89
CA SER A 45 -78.93 18.62 -57.51
C SER A 45 -78.09 19.13 -58.70
N GLY A 46 -77.06 18.39 -59.13
CA GLY A 46 -76.24 18.74 -60.31
C GLY A 46 -75.01 19.60 -60.07
N LYS A 47 -74.63 19.90 -58.82
CA LYS A 47 -73.44 20.73 -58.52
C LYS A 47 -72.16 20.19 -59.15
N THR A 48 -71.87 18.90 -58.96
CA THR A 48 -70.70 18.25 -59.56
C THR A 48 -70.80 18.21 -61.09
N THR A 49 -71.99 17.96 -61.63
CA THR A 49 -72.27 18.01 -63.06
C THR A 49 -71.97 19.39 -63.65
N LEU A 50 -72.37 20.47 -62.97
CA LEU A 50 -72.08 21.84 -63.36
C LEU A 50 -70.57 22.11 -63.38
N SER A 51 -69.83 21.62 -62.37
CA SER A 51 -68.37 21.75 -62.36
C SER A 51 -67.70 21.08 -63.56
N ARG A 52 -68.29 19.99 -64.10
CA ARG A 52 -67.76 19.32 -65.29
C ARG A 52 -67.93 20.12 -66.57
N VAL A 53 -68.94 21.00 -66.65
CA VAL A 53 -69.05 21.96 -67.76
C VAL A 53 -67.84 22.89 -67.76
N PHE A 54 -67.51 23.48 -66.60
CA PHE A 54 -66.30 24.30 -66.47
C PHE A 54 -65.01 23.51 -66.68
N ASN A 55 -64.97 22.24 -66.25
CA ASN A 55 -63.82 21.36 -66.45
C ASN A 55 -63.55 21.12 -67.94
N SER A 56 -64.60 21.06 -68.78
CA SER A 56 -64.42 20.96 -70.23
C SER A 56 -63.70 22.18 -70.82
N PHE A 57 -63.90 23.38 -70.27
CA PHE A 57 -63.15 24.57 -70.68
C PHE A 57 -61.71 24.56 -70.14
N GLU A 58 -61.44 23.93 -68.99
CA GLU A 58 -60.06 23.76 -68.51
C GLU A 58 -59.25 22.79 -69.38
N GLU A 59 -59.84 21.64 -69.72
CA GLU A 59 -59.20 20.60 -70.54
C GLU A 59 -59.24 20.93 -72.03
N LYS A 60 -60.01 21.95 -72.43
CA LYS A 60 -60.32 22.27 -73.83
C LYS A 60 -60.96 21.10 -74.59
N GLU A 61 -61.66 20.22 -73.89
CA GLU A 61 -62.31 19.03 -74.46
C GLU A 61 -63.67 18.77 -73.79
N VAL A 62 -64.64 18.30 -74.57
CA VAL A 62 -65.95 17.88 -74.02
C VAL A 62 -65.78 16.65 -73.14
N HIS A 63 -66.40 16.65 -71.96
CA HIS A 63 -66.24 15.57 -71.00
C HIS A 63 -66.66 14.21 -71.61
N PRO A 64 -65.82 13.15 -71.54
CA PRO A 64 -66.02 11.90 -72.31
C PRO A 64 -67.37 11.19 -72.10
N LYS A 65 -68.00 11.36 -70.93
CA LYS A 65 -69.33 10.78 -70.62
C LYS A 65 -70.51 11.53 -71.24
N TYR A 66 -70.31 12.71 -71.84
CA TYR A 66 -71.38 13.62 -72.27
C TYR A 66 -71.12 14.20 -73.67
N LEU A 67 -70.66 13.36 -74.61
CA LEU A 67 -70.30 13.79 -75.98
C LEU A 67 -71.43 14.48 -76.75
N ASN A 68 -72.70 14.11 -76.48
CA ASN A 68 -73.88 14.69 -77.14
C ASN A 68 -74.50 15.88 -76.38
N SER A 69 -73.72 16.52 -75.50
CA SER A 69 -74.20 17.66 -74.71
C SER A 69 -74.00 18.98 -75.46
N GLU A 70 -74.90 19.94 -75.21
CA GLU A 70 -74.77 21.30 -75.72
C GLU A 70 -74.71 22.26 -74.54
N PHE A 71 -73.71 23.13 -74.51
CA PHE A 71 -73.62 24.16 -73.49
C PHE A 71 -72.90 25.38 -74.05
N GLN A 72 -73.22 26.56 -73.52
CA GLN A 72 -72.56 27.80 -73.94
C GLN A 72 -72.32 28.71 -72.75
N LEU A 73 -71.13 29.31 -72.70
CA LEU A 73 -70.74 30.35 -71.75
C LEU A 73 -70.55 31.67 -72.48
N THR A 74 -71.14 32.73 -71.95
CA THR A 74 -70.90 34.11 -72.40
C THR A 74 -70.00 34.82 -71.41
N PHE A 75 -69.02 35.56 -71.91
CA PHE A 75 -68.02 36.29 -71.14
C PHE A 75 -68.32 37.80 -71.13
N SER A 76 -67.69 38.50 -70.20
CA SER A 76 -67.86 39.94 -69.96
C SER A 76 -67.44 40.83 -71.14
N ASP A 77 -66.60 40.33 -72.04
CA ASP A 77 -66.16 40.98 -73.28
C ASP A 77 -67.15 40.78 -74.45
N GLY A 78 -68.25 40.04 -74.22
CA GLY A 78 -69.25 39.72 -75.24
C GLY A 78 -68.92 38.47 -76.05
N ASN A 79 -67.76 37.84 -75.84
CA ASN A 79 -67.42 36.58 -76.50
C ASN A 79 -68.22 35.41 -75.89
N SER A 80 -68.58 34.44 -76.73
CA SER A 80 -69.29 33.24 -76.31
C SER A 80 -68.64 31.98 -76.84
N PHE A 81 -68.46 31.00 -75.97
CA PHE A 81 -67.86 29.72 -76.31
C PHE A 81 -68.79 28.57 -75.91
N ASN A 82 -68.90 27.58 -76.77
CA ASN A 82 -69.73 26.40 -76.65
C ASN A 82 -68.90 25.13 -76.85
N GLN A 83 -69.57 23.97 -76.85
CA GLN A 83 -68.91 22.67 -76.98
C GLN A 83 -68.10 22.49 -78.28
N ASN A 84 -68.38 23.25 -79.35
CA ASN A 84 -67.73 23.11 -80.65
C ASN A 84 -66.50 24.01 -80.83
N ASN A 85 -66.35 25.06 -80.02
CA ASN A 85 -65.24 26.02 -80.10
C ASN A 85 -64.52 26.17 -78.75
N ILE A 86 -64.56 25.11 -77.94
CA ILE A 86 -64.01 25.11 -76.58
C ILE A 86 -62.48 25.23 -76.54
N GLU A 87 -61.78 24.87 -77.62
CA GLU A 87 -60.33 24.99 -77.73
C GLU A 87 -59.88 26.44 -77.99
N ASP A 88 -60.75 27.26 -78.57
CA ASP A 88 -60.43 28.57 -79.13
C ASP A 88 -60.32 29.69 -78.09
N HIS A 89 -60.70 29.44 -76.83
CA HIS A 89 -60.62 30.46 -75.80
C HIS A 89 -59.22 30.60 -75.20
N GLU A 90 -58.87 31.82 -74.80
CA GLU A 90 -57.61 32.15 -74.12
C GLU A 90 -57.77 32.27 -72.59
N TYR A 91 -58.97 32.05 -72.07
CA TYR A 91 -59.27 32.15 -70.64
C TYR A 91 -58.64 31.02 -69.82
N HIS A 92 -58.11 31.36 -68.64
CA HIS A 92 -57.61 30.37 -67.68
C HIS A 92 -58.74 29.82 -66.80
N PHE A 93 -59.06 28.55 -67.00
CA PHE A 93 -59.94 27.79 -66.12
C PHE A 93 -59.10 26.95 -65.16
N ARG A 94 -59.56 26.87 -63.91
CA ARG A 94 -59.01 26.01 -62.86
C ARG A 94 -60.16 25.41 -62.08
N VAL A 95 -60.37 24.11 -62.21
CA VAL A 95 -61.52 23.39 -61.67
C VAL A 95 -61.03 22.33 -60.69
N TYR A 96 -61.29 22.58 -59.41
CA TYR A 96 -61.09 21.59 -58.37
C TYR A 96 -62.39 20.83 -58.12
N ASN A 97 -62.49 19.61 -58.68
CA ASN A 97 -63.64 18.72 -58.48
C ASN A 97 -63.19 17.28 -58.20
N SER A 98 -64.15 16.35 -58.08
CA SER A 98 -63.85 14.94 -57.85
C SER A 98 -62.98 14.30 -58.94
N ASP A 99 -63.11 14.76 -60.19
CA ASP A 99 -62.37 14.20 -61.32
C ASP A 99 -60.89 14.63 -61.26
N PHE A 100 -60.60 15.87 -60.81
CA PHE A 100 -59.24 16.34 -60.52
C PHE A 100 -58.57 15.50 -59.42
N VAL A 101 -59.26 15.28 -58.29
CA VAL A 101 -58.73 14.49 -57.17
C VAL A 101 -58.45 13.06 -57.61
N ASN A 102 -59.37 12.43 -58.34
CA ASN A 102 -59.21 11.08 -58.87
C ASN A 102 -58.05 10.93 -59.88
N ARG A 103 -57.69 12.01 -60.58
CA ARG A 103 -56.61 11.97 -61.59
C ARG A 103 -55.24 12.23 -60.98
N ASN A 104 -55.14 13.25 -60.11
CA ASN A 104 -53.85 13.79 -59.67
C ASN A 104 -53.49 13.44 -58.22
N LEU A 105 -54.48 13.09 -57.39
CA LEU A 105 -54.31 12.91 -55.94
C LEU A 105 -54.88 11.56 -55.48
N ARG A 106 -54.64 10.48 -56.25
CA ARG A 106 -55.15 9.14 -55.93
C ARG A 106 -54.74 8.63 -54.55
N CYS A 107 -53.59 9.09 -54.03
CA CYS A 107 -53.12 8.79 -52.68
C CYS A 107 -54.08 9.24 -51.56
N LEU A 108 -55.00 10.16 -51.82
CA LEU A 108 -56.00 10.60 -50.84
C LEU A 108 -57.22 9.68 -50.77
N ILE A 109 -57.36 8.76 -51.73
CA ILE A 109 -58.53 7.89 -51.89
C ILE A 109 -58.16 6.41 -51.72
N ASP A 110 -56.92 6.04 -52.07
CA ASP A 110 -56.41 4.67 -52.04
C ASP A 110 -55.04 4.63 -51.34
N GLU A 111 -54.85 3.71 -50.39
CA GLU A 111 -53.60 3.55 -49.61
C GLU A 111 -52.40 3.15 -50.51
N GLU A 112 -52.66 2.58 -51.69
CA GLU A 112 -51.65 2.26 -52.72
C GLU A 112 -51.58 3.30 -53.85
N GLY A 113 -52.40 4.36 -53.79
CA GLY A 113 -52.50 5.36 -54.86
C GLY A 113 -51.24 6.24 -54.97
N ALA A 114 -50.57 6.23 -56.12
CA ALA A 114 -49.43 7.10 -56.39
C ALA A 114 -49.85 8.54 -56.78
N ILE A 115 -49.01 9.52 -56.41
CA ILE A 115 -49.08 10.89 -56.95
C ILE A 115 -48.40 10.89 -58.32
N SER A 116 -49.00 11.53 -59.33
CA SER A 116 -48.31 11.75 -60.61
C SER A 116 -47.03 12.56 -60.37
N PRO A 117 -45.84 12.02 -60.70
CA PRO A 117 -44.58 12.69 -60.37
C PRO A 117 -44.48 14.04 -61.08
N PHE A 118 -44.17 15.07 -60.30
CA PHE A 118 -43.80 16.39 -60.81
C PHE A 118 -42.39 16.30 -61.37
N ALA A 119 -42.22 16.14 -62.67
CA ALA A 119 -40.91 16.12 -63.30
C ALA A 119 -40.25 17.52 -63.15
N ILE A 120 -39.31 17.64 -62.22
CA ILE A 120 -38.38 18.78 -62.16
C ILE A 120 -37.03 18.27 -62.70
N VAL A 121 -36.78 18.51 -63.98
CA VAL A 121 -35.55 18.11 -64.68
C VAL A 121 -34.56 19.28 -64.62
N GLY A 122 -33.38 19.06 -64.04
CA GLY A 122 -32.28 20.02 -64.02
C GLY A 122 -30.92 19.34 -63.81
N ASP A 123 -29.89 19.78 -64.54
CA ASP A 123 -28.55 19.18 -64.68
C ASP A 123 -27.80 18.94 -63.36
N THR A 124 -28.18 19.61 -62.27
CA THR A 124 -27.60 19.43 -60.92
C THR A 124 -27.74 18.01 -60.36
N ASN A 125 -28.72 17.22 -60.82
CA ASN A 125 -28.91 15.85 -60.30
C ASN A 125 -27.84 14.87 -60.78
N GLN A 126 -27.27 15.04 -61.98
CA GLN A 126 -26.25 14.11 -62.49
C GLN A 126 -24.91 14.25 -61.76
N GLU A 127 -24.54 15.45 -61.32
CA GLU A 127 -23.31 15.67 -60.54
C GLU A 127 -23.45 15.08 -59.13
N ILE A 128 -24.61 15.27 -58.50
CA ILE A 128 -24.94 14.70 -57.19
C ILE A 128 -24.98 13.16 -57.27
N GLU A 129 -25.56 12.56 -58.31
CA GLU A 129 -25.55 11.11 -58.51
C GLU A 129 -24.13 10.54 -58.61
N LYS A 130 -23.25 11.20 -59.39
CA LYS A 130 -21.84 10.79 -59.51
C LYS A 130 -21.09 10.92 -58.18
N GLU A 131 -21.38 11.95 -57.40
CA GLU A 131 -20.79 12.12 -56.06
C GLU A 131 -21.26 11.01 -55.11
N ILE A 132 -22.56 10.69 -55.10
CA ILE A 132 -23.13 9.59 -54.32
C ILE A 132 -22.48 8.25 -54.71
N GLU A 133 -22.33 7.97 -56.01
CA GLU A 133 -21.72 6.73 -56.50
C GLU A 133 -20.24 6.63 -56.09
N SER A 134 -19.50 7.74 -56.15
CA SER A 134 -18.11 7.84 -55.66
C SER A 134 -18.00 7.58 -54.15
N LEU A 135 -18.89 8.20 -53.36
CA LEU A 135 -18.94 8.02 -51.91
C LEU A 135 -19.32 6.58 -51.53
N ASN A 136 -20.29 5.97 -52.22
CA ASN A 136 -20.68 4.58 -52.00
C ASN A 136 -19.54 3.61 -52.33
N LYS A 137 -18.77 3.87 -53.40
CA LYS A 137 -17.60 3.06 -53.73
C LYS A 137 -16.48 3.19 -52.69
N LYS A 138 -16.28 4.38 -52.11
CA LYS A 138 -15.35 4.60 -50.99
C LYS A 138 -15.83 3.92 -49.71
N LEU A 139 -17.12 4.06 -49.39
CA LEU A 139 -17.75 3.45 -48.21
C LEU A 139 -17.64 1.92 -48.28
N GLY A 140 -17.88 1.35 -49.45
CA GLY A 140 -17.89 -0.09 -49.71
C GLY A 140 -19.14 -0.77 -49.17
N THR A 141 -19.09 -2.09 -49.07
CA THR A 141 -20.16 -2.96 -48.60
C THR A 141 -19.88 -3.48 -47.20
N ILE A 142 -20.95 -3.75 -46.43
CA ILE A 142 -20.84 -4.32 -45.08
C ILE A 142 -20.57 -5.83 -45.17
N GLU A 143 -21.24 -6.51 -46.10
CA GLU A 143 -21.08 -7.95 -46.36
C GLU A 143 -21.08 -8.24 -47.88
N PRO A 144 -19.97 -8.74 -48.46
CA PRO A 144 -18.64 -8.85 -47.84
C PRO A 144 -18.07 -7.46 -47.50
N ALA A 145 -17.27 -7.36 -46.44
CA ALA A 145 -16.66 -6.09 -46.04
C ALA A 145 -15.73 -5.58 -47.16
N SER A 146 -15.91 -4.33 -47.60
CA SER A 146 -15.02 -3.67 -48.56
C SER A 146 -14.92 -2.16 -48.28
N GLY A 147 -13.93 -1.48 -48.86
CA GLY A 147 -13.75 -0.03 -48.71
C GLY A 147 -13.50 0.38 -47.25
N LEU A 148 -14.11 1.49 -46.82
CA LEU A 148 -13.97 2.00 -45.45
C LEU A 148 -14.49 1.03 -44.37
N TYR A 149 -15.46 0.17 -44.69
CA TYR A 149 -15.93 -0.85 -43.74
C TYR A 149 -14.85 -1.92 -43.45
N GLU A 150 -14.09 -2.33 -44.46
CA GLU A 150 -12.97 -3.27 -44.28
C GLU A 150 -11.85 -2.64 -43.44
N GLU A 151 -11.46 -1.40 -43.74
CA GLU A 151 -10.46 -0.67 -42.95
C GLU A 151 -10.86 -0.53 -41.48
N LYS A 152 -12.15 -0.25 -41.21
CA LYS A 152 -12.70 -0.19 -39.86
C LYS A 152 -12.62 -1.54 -39.15
N ASN A 153 -12.96 -2.64 -39.83
CA ASN A 153 -12.91 -3.98 -39.26
C ASN A 153 -11.48 -4.39 -38.89
N ILE A 154 -10.50 -4.15 -39.76
CA ILE A 154 -9.08 -4.41 -39.49
C ILE A 154 -8.61 -3.64 -38.24
N LYS A 155 -8.96 -2.35 -38.14
CA LYS A 155 -8.62 -1.52 -36.98
C LYS A 155 -9.31 -2.01 -35.69
N TYR A 156 -10.55 -2.48 -35.79
CA TYR A 156 -11.31 -3.03 -34.66
C TYR A 156 -10.69 -4.35 -34.17
N GLU A 157 -10.36 -5.28 -35.06
CA GLU A 157 -9.70 -6.54 -34.72
C GLU A 157 -8.36 -6.29 -34.03
N ALA A 158 -7.53 -5.39 -34.57
CA ALA A 158 -6.27 -5.00 -33.94
C ALA A 158 -6.45 -4.38 -32.54
N TYR A 159 -7.53 -3.62 -32.31
CA TYR A 159 -7.88 -3.12 -30.99
C TYR A 159 -8.27 -4.25 -30.03
N ILE A 160 -9.12 -5.18 -30.48
CA ILE A 160 -9.59 -6.31 -29.68
C ILE A 160 -8.43 -7.21 -29.26
N GLU A 161 -7.49 -7.51 -30.15
CA GLU A 161 -6.29 -8.28 -29.83
C GLU A 161 -5.43 -7.59 -28.76
N LYS A 162 -5.17 -6.28 -28.93
CA LYS A 162 -4.39 -5.50 -27.95
C LYS A 162 -5.11 -5.39 -26.60
N LYS A 163 -6.44 -5.25 -26.60
CA LYS A 163 -7.27 -5.23 -25.39
C LYS A 163 -7.21 -6.58 -24.68
N LYS A 164 -7.32 -7.68 -25.42
CA LYS A 164 -7.19 -9.05 -24.88
C LYS A 164 -5.82 -9.25 -24.24
N LEU A 165 -4.74 -8.86 -24.93
CA LEU A 165 -3.37 -8.98 -24.41
C LEU A 165 -3.15 -8.13 -23.15
N TYR A 166 -3.63 -6.89 -23.13
CA TYR A 166 -3.60 -6.02 -21.94
C TYR A 166 -4.35 -6.67 -20.77
N ASN A 167 -5.62 -7.05 -20.96
CA ASN A 167 -6.46 -7.63 -19.91
C ASN A 167 -5.87 -8.93 -19.35
N GLN A 168 -5.29 -9.79 -20.21
CA GLN A 168 -4.66 -11.03 -19.79
C GLN A 168 -3.45 -10.79 -18.87
N ASN A 169 -2.57 -9.84 -19.24
CA ASN A 169 -1.40 -9.52 -18.43
C ASN A 169 -1.78 -8.81 -17.13
N GLU A 170 -2.73 -7.87 -17.17
CA GLU A 170 -3.26 -7.19 -15.98
C GLU A 170 -3.91 -8.19 -15.02
N SER A 171 -4.75 -9.09 -15.53
CA SER A 171 -5.41 -10.13 -14.72
C SER A 171 -4.40 -11.11 -14.12
N LYS A 172 -3.36 -11.49 -14.86
CA LYS A 172 -2.29 -12.36 -14.38
C LYS A 172 -1.53 -11.71 -13.22
N LEU A 173 -1.11 -10.46 -13.37
CA LEU A 173 -0.44 -9.72 -12.30
C LEU A 173 -1.36 -9.58 -11.09
N GLU A 174 -2.63 -9.22 -11.29
CA GLU A 174 -3.59 -9.09 -10.21
C GLU A 174 -3.83 -10.42 -9.46
N ALA A 175 -3.90 -11.55 -10.18
CA ALA A 175 -4.00 -12.88 -9.59
C ALA A 175 -2.76 -13.22 -8.75
N ASN A 176 -1.55 -12.93 -9.23
CA ASN A 176 -0.31 -13.10 -8.47
C ASN A 176 -0.32 -12.29 -7.16
N LEU A 177 -0.74 -11.01 -7.23
CA LEU A 177 -0.86 -10.16 -6.04
C LEU A 177 -1.90 -10.70 -5.04
N LYS A 178 -3.06 -11.17 -5.53
CA LYS A 178 -4.11 -11.76 -4.68
C LYS A 178 -3.62 -13.03 -3.99
N GLN A 179 -2.94 -13.90 -4.73
CA GLN A 179 -2.38 -15.13 -4.19
C GLN A 179 -1.34 -14.83 -3.11
N LYS A 180 -0.42 -13.88 -3.36
CA LYS A 180 0.57 -13.52 -2.35
C LYS A 180 -0.05 -12.86 -1.11
N ALA A 181 -1.06 -12.03 -1.30
CA ALA A 181 -1.80 -11.45 -0.17
C ALA A 181 -2.49 -12.54 0.68
N LYS A 182 -3.00 -13.61 0.05
CA LYS A 182 -3.56 -14.76 0.75
C LYS A 182 -2.50 -15.51 1.57
N GLU A 183 -1.32 -15.76 1.00
CA GLU A 183 -0.20 -16.40 1.71
C GLU A 183 0.24 -15.59 2.95
N ILE A 184 0.33 -14.27 2.82
CA ILE A 184 0.65 -13.38 3.95
C ILE A 184 -0.45 -13.45 5.02
N LYS A 185 -1.72 -13.49 4.61
CA LYS A 185 -2.86 -13.65 5.53
C LYS A 185 -2.84 -15.00 6.26
N GLU A 186 -2.52 -16.09 5.56
CA GLU A 186 -2.40 -17.43 6.16
C GLU A 186 -1.28 -17.48 7.21
N ASN A 187 -0.24 -16.65 7.04
CA ASN A 187 0.85 -16.48 8.00
C ASN A 187 0.65 -15.28 8.95
N ALA A 188 -0.61 -14.95 9.29
CA ALA A 188 -0.95 -13.81 10.16
C ALA A 188 -0.21 -13.80 11.50
N LYS A 189 0.14 -14.97 12.05
CA LYS A 189 0.92 -15.10 13.30
C LYS A 189 2.31 -14.45 13.20
N ILE A 190 2.92 -14.45 12.03
CA ILE A 190 4.26 -13.89 11.80
C ILE A 190 4.17 -12.40 11.47
N TYR A 191 3.18 -12.02 10.68
CA TYR A 191 3.08 -10.66 10.11
C TYR A 191 2.15 -9.72 10.88
N ASN A 192 1.56 -10.20 11.99
CA ASN A 192 0.57 -9.53 12.82
C ASN A 192 -0.54 -8.82 12.01
N LYS A 193 -1.07 -9.54 11.00
CA LYS A 193 -2.12 -9.04 10.10
C LYS A 193 -3.16 -10.12 9.83
N VAL A 194 -4.20 -10.16 10.65
CA VAL A 194 -5.35 -11.08 10.49
C VAL A 194 -6.11 -10.82 9.19
N THR A 195 -6.17 -9.56 8.78
CA THR A 195 -6.73 -9.13 7.49
C THR A 195 -5.62 -8.57 6.61
N TYR A 196 -5.35 -9.24 5.49
CA TYR A 196 -4.44 -8.76 4.47
C TYR A 196 -5.05 -9.03 3.09
N GLN A 197 -5.34 -7.96 2.35
CA GLN A 197 -6.05 -7.96 1.06
C GLN A 197 -5.18 -7.36 -0.04
N ILE A 198 -5.69 -7.39 -1.28
CA ILE A 198 -4.98 -6.84 -2.45
C ILE A 198 -4.61 -5.35 -2.31
N ARG A 199 -5.43 -4.56 -1.60
CA ARG A 199 -5.09 -3.15 -1.32
C ARG A 199 -3.83 -3.05 -0.46
N ASN A 200 -3.74 -3.85 0.61
CA ASN A 200 -2.60 -3.83 1.53
C ASN A 200 -1.27 -4.20 0.85
N ILE A 201 -1.27 -5.22 -0.02
CA ILE A 201 -0.04 -5.56 -0.75
C ILE A 201 0.35 -4.46 -1.74
N LYS A 202 -0.62 -3.80 -2.39
CA LYS A 202 -0.33 -2.66 -3.28
C LYS A 202 0.27 -1.49 -2.49
N ASP A 203 -0.27 -1.18 -1.31
CA ASP A 203 0.24 -0.13 -0.42
C ASP A 203 1.67 -0.46 0.07
N ASP A 204 1.92 -1.70 0.53
CA ASP A 204 3.25 -2.14 0.97
C ASP A 204 4.25 -2.11 -0.21
N ILE A 205 3.85 -2.49 -1.42
CA ILE A 205 4.69 -2.38 -2.63
C ILE A 205 5.01 -0.92 -2.95
N GLU A 206 4.03 -0.03 -2.90
CA GLU A 206 4.24 1.40 -3.15
C GLU A 206 5.20 2.01 -2.12
N GLU A 207 5.04 1.68 -0.83
CA GLU A 207 5.95 2.11 0.22
C GLU A 207 7.38 1.59 -0.02
N LEU A 208 7.53 0.33 -0.45
CA LEU A 208 8.83 -0.26 -0.79
C LEU A 208 9.50 0.38 -2.01
N LEU A 209 8.72 0.77 -3.02
CA LEU A 209 9.25 1.43 -4.22
C LEU A 209 9.65 2.89 -3.97
N ASN A 210 8.97 3.56 -3.03
CA ASN A 210 9.23 4.95 -2.68
C ASN A 210 10.27 5.12 -1.56
N SER A 211 10.68 4.05 -0.89
CA SER A 211 11.67 4.06 0.17
C SER A 211 12.96 3.34 -0.25
N SER A 212 14.08 3.72 0.36
CA SER A 212 15.34 2.98 0.26
C SER A 212 15.29 1.74 1.17
N TYR A 213 14.37 0.81 0.88
CA TYR A 213 14.25 -0.40 1.68
C TYR A 213 15.50 -1.26 1.57
N ILE A 214 16.07 -1.62 2.72
CA ILE A 214 17.19 -2.55 2.82
C ILE A 214 16.62 -3.93 3.13
N LYS A 215 16.96 -4.91 2.27
CA LYS A 215 16.56 -6.30 2.47
C LYS A 215 17.20 -6.83 3.75
N LEU A 216 16.40 -7.53 4.56
CA LEU A 216 16.89 -8.16 5.78
C LEU A 216 17.82 -9.32 5.46
N THR A 217 18.87 -9.49 6.27
CA THR A 217 19.73 -10.67 6.24
C THR A 217 19.02 -11.86 6.91
N ASP A 218 19.53 -13.08 6.69
CA ASP A 218 18.97 -14.28 7.32
C ASP A 218 19.06 -14.20 8.86
N ASP A 219 20.16 -13.66 9.38
CA ASP A 219 20.36 -13.43 10.82
C ASP A 219 19.30 -12.46 11.39
N GLU A 220 19.06 -11.33 10.71
CA GLU A 220 18.04 -10.35 11.13
C GLU A 220 16.62 -10.93 11.07
N ILE A 221 16.34 -11.79 10.09
CA ILE A 221 15.06 -12.50 9.97
C ILE A 221 14.87 -13.43 11.18
N ASP A 222 15.90 -14.19 11.54
CA ASP A 222 15.84 -15.14 12.64
C ASP A 222 15.76 -14.46 14.00
N GLU A 223 16.49 -13.37 14.22
CA GLU A 223 16.35 -12.54 15.43
C GLU A 223 14.92 -11.99 15.59
N LYS A 224 14.33 -11.46 14.51
CA LYS A 224 12.95 -10.97 14.55
C LYS A 224 11.96 -12.09 14.82
N LYS A 225 12.14 -13.27 14.21
CA LYS A 225 11.30 -14.45 14.49
C LYS A 225 11.43 -14.94 15.95
N LYS A 226 12.62 -14.86 16.55
CA LYS A 226 12.82 -15.15 17.98
C LYS A 226 12.06 -14.15 18.84
N LEU A 227 12.17 -12.85 18.55
CA LEU A 227 11.45 -11.78 19.26
C LEU A 227 9.93 -11.97 19.23
N LEU A 228 9.36 -12.45 18.11
CA LEU A 228 7.92 -12.74 18.01
C LEU A 228 7.44 -13.88 18.92
N LYS A 229 8.34 -14.75 19.37
CA LYS A 229 8.02 -15.87 20.28
C LYS A 229 8.24 -15.52 21.75
N GLU A 230 8.81 -14.36 22.04
CA GLU A 230 9.08 -13.92 23.40
C GLU A 230 7.79 -13.55 24.12
N ASN A 231 7.77 -13.84 25.42
CA ASN A 231 6.72 -13.44 26.32
C ASN A 231 7.26 -12.42 27.32
N ILE A 232 6.37 -11.71 28.00
CA ILE A 232 6.75 -10.83 29.12
C ILE A 232 7.48 -11.68 30.17
N LYS A 233 8.65 -11.19 30.59
CA LYS A 233 9.48 -11.85 31.59
C LYS A 233 9.37 -11.12 32.93
N LYS A 234 9.69 -11.83 34.01
CA LYS A 234 9.76 -11.23 35.34
C LYS A 234 11.04 -10.41 35.46
N ASP A 235 10.95 -9.32 36.21
CA ASP A 235 12.10 -8.46 36.47
C ASP A 235 13.22 -9.21 37.20
N ILE A 236 14.43 -8.99 36.72
CA ILE A 236 15.65 -9.51 37.31
C ILE A 236 16.18 -8.47 38.30
N LEU A 237 16.57 -8.94 39.49
CA LEU A 237 17.21 -8.10 40.50
C LEU A 237 18.62 -7.72 40.06
N LEU A 238 19.01 -6.48 40.36
CA LEU A 238 20.34 -5.99 40.05
C LEU A 238 21.40 -6.75 40.85
N LEU A 239 22.53 -7.00 40.18
CA LEU A 239 23.72 -7.59 40.74
C LEU A 239 24.25 -6.74 41.91
N ASN A 240 24.40 -7.38 43.06
CA ASN A 240 24.96 -6.78 44.26
C ASN A 240 26.28 -7.46 44.63
N ILE A 241 27.40 -6.87 44.21
CA ILE A 241 28.76 -7.27 44.58
C ILE A 241 29.45 -6.07 45.22
N SER A 242 30.21 -6.31 46.29
CA SER A 242 31.04 -5.27 46.92
C SER A 242 32.10 -4.78 45.93
N ASP A 243 32.11 -3.48 45.71
CA ASP A 243 33.04 -2.74 44.86
C ASP A 243 33.87 -1.74 45.68
N THR A 244 34.11 -2.06 46.95
CA THR A 244 34.84 -1.20 47.88
C THR A 244 36.29 -1.07 47.44
N ASP A 245 36.80 0.17 47.35
CA ASP A 245 38.21 0.41 47.05
C ASP A 245 39.11 -0.07 48.21
N ILE A 246 40.01 -0.99 47.89
CA ILE A 246 40.95 -1.61 48.83
C ILE A 246 42.32 -0.94 48.85
N SER A 247 42.52 0.15 48.11
CA SER A 247 43.83 0.80 47.95
C SER A 247 44.46 1.21 49.29
N ASN A 248 43.64 1.65 50.25
CA ASN A 248 44.11 1.96 51.60
C ASN A 248 44.59 0.73 52.36
N ASN A 249 43.85 -0.39 52.27
CA ASN A 249 44.25 -1.65 52.91
C ASN A 249 45.58 -2.17 52.34
N ILE A 250 45.77 -2.07 51.03
CA ILE A 250 47.02 -2.46 50.37
C ILE A 250 48.18 -1.55 50.78
N LYS A 251 47.94 -0.25 50.92
CA LYS A 251 48.94 0.70 51.42
C LYS A 251 49.38 0.34 52.84
N GLU A 252 48.43 0.03 53.72
CA GLU A 252 48.71 -0.40 55.09
C GLU A 252 49.50 -1.72 55.12
N CYS A 253 49.16 -2.70 54.27
CA CYS A 253 49.96 -3.92 54.12
C CYS A 253 51.41 -3.61 53.76
N LYS A 254 51.62 -2.67 52.82
CA LYS A 254 52.97 -2.25 52.41
C LYS A 254 53.74 -1.59 53.56
N GLU A 255 53.07 -0.75 54.35
CA GLU A 255 53.69 -0.10 55.52
C GLU A 255 54.10 -1.13 56.58
N LEU A 256 53.25 -2.12 56.88
CA LEU A 256 53.55 -3.19 57.84
C LEU A 256 54.69 -4.11 57.37
N LEU A 257 54.73 -4.47 56.08
CA LEU A 257 55.80 -5.31 55.51
C LEU A 257 57.17 -4.62 55.55
N CYS A 258 57.21 -3.31 55.29
CA CYS A 258 58.42 -2.50 55.28
C CYS A 258 58.82 -1.96 56.67
N LYS A 259 57.96 -2.07 57.70
CA LYS A 259 58.25 -1.54 59.03
C LYS A 259 59.48 -2.25 59.61
N LYS A 260 60.54 -1.47 59.80
CA LYS A 260 61.78 -1.90 60.42
C LYS A 260 61.60 -1.95 61.94
N ILE A 261 61.90 -3.11 62.53
CA ILE A 261 61.96 -3.29 63.97
C ILE A 261 63.27 -3.99 64.33
N THR A 262 63.84 -3.67 65.49
CA THR A 262 65.06 -4.31 65.98
C THR A 262 64.86 -4.85 67.40
N PRO A 263 65.35 -6.06 67.71
CA PRO A 263 65.28 -6.57 69.07
C PRO A 263 66.13 -5.70 70.00
N THR A 264 65.72 -5.58 71.27
CA THR A 264 66.48 -4.84 72.28
C THR A 264 67.81 -5.54 72.59
N LYS A 265 67.82 -6.89 72.59
CA LYS A 265 69.03 -7.73 72.51
C LYS A 265 68.76 -8.92 71.59
N ALA A 266 69.58 -9.07 70.55
CA ALA A 266 69.41 -10.13 69.55
C ALA A 266 69.93 -11.49 70.06
N ILE A 267 69.14 -12.54 69.85
CA ILE A 267 69.60 -13.94 69.94
C ILE A 267 69.85 -14.39 68.50
N GLN A 268 71.12 -14.57 68.13
CA GLN A 268 71.53 -14.81 66.74
C GLN A 268 70.96 -16.11 66.17
N ASP A 269 70.90 -17.17 66.97
CA ASP A 269 70.35 -18.46 66.53
C ASP A 269 68.88 -18.33 66.11
N LEU A 270 68.09 -17.51 66.81
CA LEU A 270 66.69 -17.24 66.45
C LEU A 270 66.55 -16.34 65.24
N LEU A 271 67.48 -15.40 65.02
CA LEU A 271 67.49 -14.58 63.80
C LEU A 271 67.85 -15.40 62.56
N ASN A 272 68.71 -16.40 62.72
CA ASN A 272 69.19 -17.24 61.63
C ASN A 272 68.27 -18.44 61.33
N ASP A 273 67.50 -18.91 62.32
CA ASP A 273 66.52 -19.98 62.15
C ASP A 273 65.11 -19.53 62.52
N THR A 274 64.31 -19.33 61.48
CA THR A 274 62.94 -18.83 61.53
C THR A 274 61.96 -19.84 62.14
N LEU A 275 62.19 -21.14 61.91
CA LEU A 275 61.39 -22.21 62.48
C LEU A 275 61.69 -22.35 63.97
N LEU A 276 62.96 -22.23 64.34
CA LEU A 276 63.38 -22.20 65.73
C LEU A 276 62.84 -20.98 66.48
N GLN A 277 62.87 -19.79 65.88
CA GLN A 277 62.29 -18.58 66.47
C GLN A 277 60.80 -18.74 66.76
N LYS A 278 60.04 -19.29 65.79
CA LYS A 278 58.62 -19.61 65.97
C LYS A 278 58.42 -20.64 67.08
N TRP A 279 59.19 -21.73 67.08
CA TRP A 279 59.10 -22.76 68.12
C TRP A 279 59.40 -22.21 69.52
N VAL A 280 60.42 -21.35 69.65
CA VAL A 280 60.74 -20.68 70.92
C VAL A 280 59.59 -19.79 71.35
N LYS A 281 59.02 -19.01 70.43
CA LYS A 281 57.89 -18.12 70.71
C LYS A 281 56.64 -18.89 71.17
N ASP A 282 56.24 -19.93 70.43
CA ASP A 282 55.13 -20.81 70.82
C ASP A 282 55.43 -21.48 72.18
N GLY A 283 56.70 -21.85 72.40
CA GLY A 283 57.18 -22.37 73.67
C GLY A 283 56.99 -21.42 74.85
N ILE A 284 57.12 -20.10 74.67
CA ILE A 284 56.93 -19.11 75.75
C ILE A 284 55.53 -19.26 76.36
N ASP A 285 54.48 -19.35 75.55
CA ASP A 285 53.10 -19.45 76.02
C ASP A 285 52.81 -20.75 76.78
N HIS A 286 53.57 -21.80 76.51
CA HIS A 286 53.46 -23.09 77.19
C HIS A 286 54.26 -23.18 78.50
N HIS A 287 55.17 -22.23 78.77
CA HIS A 287 56.10 -22.32 79.91
C HIS A 287 56.03 -21.10 80.83
N LYS A 288 56.00 -19.88 80.29
CA LYS A 288 56.05 -18.64 81.07
C LYS A 288 54.88 -18.59 82.04
N LYS A 289 55.17 -18.45 83.34
CA LYS A 289 54.20 -18.48 84.46
C LYS A 289 53.39 -19.78 84.62
N LYS A 290 53.75 -20.87 83.91
CA LYS A 290 53.06 -22.17 83.95
C LYS A 290 53.94 -23.31 84.43
N ARG A 291 55.24 -23.27 84.15
CA ARG A 291 56.20 -24.33 84.47
C ARG A 291 57.50 -23.74 85.02
N THR A 292 58.15 -24.48 85.91
CA THR A 292 59.51 -24.21 86.40
C THR A 292 60.56 -25.06 85.68
N SER A 293 60.15 -26.09 84.95
CA SER A 293 60.99 -26.98 84.15
C SER A 293 60.57 -27.01 82.67
N CYS A 294 61.50 -27.36 81.79
CA CYS A 294 61.31 -27.47 80.34
C CYS A 294 60.41 -28.66 80.01
N ALA A 295 59.33 -28.43 79.26
CA ALA A 295 58.41 -29.49 78.84
C ALA A 295 59.00 -30.45 77.80
N PHE A 296 60.12 -30.11 77.17
CA PHE A 296 60.79 -30.96 76.18
C PHE A 296 61.83 -31.89 76.84
N CYS A 297 62.78 -31.33 77.60
CA CYS A 297 63.88 -32.09 78.18
C CYS A 297 63.78 -32.34 79.70
N GLY A 298 62.81 -31.73 80.38
CA GLY A 298 62.59 -31.90 81.83
C GLY A 298 63.54 -31.12 82.75
N GLN A 299 64.55 -30.43 82.21
CA GLN A 299 65.51 -29.65 83.00
C GLN A 299 64.89 -28.37 83.58
N ASP A 300 65.40 -27.90 84.71
CA ASP A 300 64.97 -26.63 85.32
C ASP A 300 65.25 -25.44 84.39
N LEU A 301 64.30 -24.50 84.32
CA LEU A 301 64.43 -23.30 83.50
C LEU A 301 65.36 -22.28 84.18
N PRO A 302 66.37 -21.73 83.47
CA PRO A 302 67.22 -20.68 84.00
C PRO A 302 66.42 -19.46 84.47
N SER A 303 66.86 -18.83 85.56
CA SER A 303 66.18 -17.66 86.13
C SER A 303 66.20 -16.43 85.22
N ASP A 304 67.21 -16.31 84.35
CA ASP A 304 67.40 -15.22 83.40
C ASP A 304 66.79 -15.48 82.01
N LEU A 305 66.19 -16.66 81.80
CA LEU A 305 65.63 -17.07 80.50
C LEU A 305 64.56 -16.09 80.00
N TRP A 306 63.64 -15.69 80.88
CA TRP A 306 62.53 -14.81 80.49
C TRP A 306 63.01 -13.40 80.16
N GLU A 307 64.01 -12.87 80.89
CA GLU A 307 64.61 -11.57 80.57
C GLU A 307 65.32 -11.60 79.21
N LYS A 308 66.03 -12.70 78.91
CA LYS A 308 66.69 -12.91 77.61
C LYS A 308 65.67 -12.98 76.47
N LEU A 309 64.59 -13.74 76.63
CA LEU A 309 63.54 -13.88 75.61
C LEU A 309 62.74 -12.58 75.45
N ASP A 310 62.40 -11.87 76.52
CA ASP A 310 61.67 -10.59 76.47
C ASP A 310 62.53 -9.47 75.83
N SER A 311 63.85 -9.52 76.01
CA SER A 311 64.78 -8.61 75.32
C SER A 311 64.87 -8.88 73.81
N HIS A 312 64.61 -10.12 73.39
CA HIS A 312 64.58 -10.51 71.99
C HIS A 312 63.22 -10.20 71.35
N PHE A 313 62.14 -10.67 71.95
CA PHE A 313 60.75 -10.44 71.55
C PHE A 313 60.21 -9.15 72.19
N SER A 314 60.79 -8.00 71.82
CA SER A 314 60.40 -6.72 72.38
C SER A 314 58.90 -6.41 72.20
N LYS A 315 58.34 -5.54 73.05
CA LYS A 315 56.95 -5.06 72.93
C LYS A 315 56.61 -4.53 71.52
N GLU A 316 57.59 -3.96 70.83
CA GLU A 316 57.44 -3.46 69.45
C GLU A 316 57.22 -4.60 68.44
N SER A 317 57.90 -5.74 68.62
CA SER A 317 57.70 -6.95 67.80
C SER A 317 56.32 -7.58 68.02
N GLU A 318 55.83 -7.62 69.26
CA GLU A 318 54.49 -8.11 69.58
C GLU A 318 53.41 -7.21 68.96
N LEU A 319 53.58 -5.89 69.04
CA LEU A 319 52.66 -4.93 68.42
C LEU A 319 52.59 -5.12 66.90
N LEU A 320 53.74 -5.26 66.23
CA LEU A 320 53.76 -5.49 64.77
C LEU A 320 53.06 -6.80 64.39
N ILE A 321 53.26 -7.88 65.15
CA ILE A 321 52.59 -9.16 64.88
C ILE A 321 51.08 -9.03 65.02
N ASN A 322 50.60 -8.37 66.07
CA ASN A 322 49.17 -8.13 66.26
C ASN A 322 48.58 -7.25 65.13
N GLU A 323 49.31 -6.23 64.68
CA GLU A 323 48.92 -5.40 63.53
C GLU A 323 48.83 -6.23 62.23
N LEU A 324 49.83 -7.09 61.98
CA LEU A 324 49.86 -8.00 60.82
C LEU A 324 48.70 -9.00 60.84
N GLU A 325 48.46 -9.69 61.96
CA GLU A 325 47.38 -10.66 62.09
C GLU A 325 46.00 -10.01 61.95
N LYS A 326 45.83 -8.80 62.48
CA LYS A 326 44.62 -8.02 62.27
C LYS A 326 44.45 -7.68 60.79
N GLN A 327 45.52 -7.25 60.12
CA GLN A 327 45.45 -6.91 58.70
C GLN A 327 45.16 -8.13 57.82
N ILE A 328 45.73 -9.30 58.14
CA ILE A 328 45.40 -10.56 57.45
C ILE A 328 43.89 -10.82 57.50
N LYS A 329 43.27 -10.72 58.68
CA LYS A 329 41.81 -10.91 58.82
C LYS A 329 41.00 -9.90 58.01
N ILE A 330 41.46 -8.65 57.95
CA ILE A 330 40.81 -7.61 57.13
C ILE A 330 40.88 -7.98 55.65
N ILE A 331 42.06 -8.36 55.15
CA ILE A 331 42.25 -8.75 53.74
C ILE A 331 41.46 -10.01 53.39
N GLU A 332 41.42 -11.01 54.26
CA GLU A 332 40.60 -12.22 54.08
C GLU A 332 39.11 -11.89 53.89
N ASN A 333 38.58 -10.95 54.68
CA ASN A 333 37.18 -10.51 54.59
C ASN A 333 36.88 -9.64 53.35
N LEU A 334 37.89 -9.18 52.62
CA LEU A 334 37.71 -8.44 51.37
C LEU A 334 37.56 -9.34 50.15
N LYS A 335 37.73 -10.66 50.31
CA LYS A 335 37.53 -11.63 49.23
C LYS A 335 36.07 -11.66 48.80
N LEU A 336 35.88 -11.88 47.51
CA LEU A 336 34.55 -11.91 46.90
C LEU A 336 34.11 -13.34 46.64
N GLU A 337 32.84 -13.63 46.91
CA GLU A 337 32.25 -14.90 46.49
C GLU A 337 32.03 -14.92 44.98
N LYS A 338 32.04 -16.13 44.41
CA LYS A 338 31.71 -16.32 43.00
C LYS A 338 30.27 -15.92 42.76
N TYR A 339 30.01 -15.16 41.70
CA TYR A 339 28.66 -14.84 41.31
C TYR A 339 27.96 -16.06 40.69
N GLU A 340 26.76 -16.36 41.18
CA GLU A 340 25.93 -17.44 40.67
C GLU A 340 25.24 -17.08 39.36
N LEU A 341 25.17 -18.07 38.45
CA LEU A 341 24.48 -17.89 37.18
C LEU A 341 22.96 -17.89 37.41
N ILE A 342 22.29 -16.78 37.12
CA ILE A 342 20.82 -16.74 37.11
C ILE A 342 20.25 -17.68 36.02
N ASP A 343 18.98 -18.04 36.15
CA ASP A 343 18.25 -18.67 35.05
C ASP A 343 18.20 -17.73 33.84
N ILE A 344 18.94 -18.10 32.79
CA ILE A 344 19.07 -17.31 31.56
C ILE A 344 17.73 -17.08 30.87
N ASN A 345 16.73 -17.93 31.11
CA ASN A 345 15.40 -17.78 30.52
C ASN A 345 14.63 -16.58 31.09
N LEU A 346 15.09 -16.00 32.20
CA LEU A 346 14.60 -14.73 32.73
C LEU A 346 15.01 -13.54 31.86
N LEU A 347 16.07 -13.67 31.05
CA LEU A 347 16.47 -12.70 30.04
C LEU A 347 15.82 -13.01 28.69
N TYR A 348 15.59 -11.96 27.89
CA TYR A 348 15.27 -12.10 26.46
C TYR A 348 16.43 -12.69 25.69
N SER A 349 16.12 -13.52 24.68
CA SER A 349 17.10 -14.33 23.95
C SER A 349 18.22 -13.49 23.32
N SER A 350 17.94 -12.24 22.97
CA SER A 350 18.92 -11.29 22.43
C SER A 350 20.04 -10.93 23.40
N TYR A 351 19.81 -11.08 24.71
CA TYR A 351 20.79 -10.75 25.74
C TYR A 351 21.56 -11.97 26.28
N HIS A 352 21.22 -13.18 25.85
CA HIS A 352 21.78 -14.43 26.40
C HIS A 352 23.30 -14.50 26.22
N ASP A 353 23.77 -14.32 24.99
CA ASP A 353 25.20 -14.43 24.67
C ASP A 353 26.03 -13.34 25.34
N GLN A 354 25.52 -12.10 25.34
CA GLN A 354 26.16 -10.96 25.99
C GLN A 354 26.25 -11.17 27.50
N TYR A 355 25.17 -11.63 28.13
CA TYR A 355 25.15 -11.92 29.56
C TYR A 355 26.15 -13.02 29.92
N LEU A 356 26.16 -14.15 29.19
CA LEU A 356 27.11 -15.25 29.44
C LEU A 356 28.57 -14.80 29.32
N LYS A 357 28.87 -13.94 28.33
CA LYS A 357 30.20 -13.36 28.17
C LYS A 357 30.59 -12.50 29.38
N LEU A 358 29.71 -11.58 29.80
CA LEU A 358 29.96 -10.71 30.96
C LEU A 358 30.07 -11.50 32.26
N TYR A 359 29.21 -12.49 32.46
CA TYR A 359 29.23 -13.41 33.60
C TYR A 359 30.57 -14.14 33.72
N ASN A 360 31.06 -14.72 32.63
CA ASN A 360 32.34 -15.44 32.61
C ASN A 360 33.52 -14.49 32.86
N GLN A 361 33.48 -13.27 32.30
CA GLN A 361 34.50 -12.25 32.55
C GLN A 361 34.52 -11.79 34.02
N LEU A 362 33.34 -11.57 34.61
CA LEU A 362 33.20 -11.17 36.01
C LEU A 362 33.78 -12.23 36.94
N ASN A 363 33.36 -13.49 36.80
CA ASN A 363 33.83 -14.56 37.66
C ASN A 363 35.32 -14.84 37.51
N LYS A 364 35.88 -14.68 36.31
CA LYS A 364 37.33 -14.75 36.09
C LYS A 364 38.08 -13.62 36.82
N ASN A 365 37.53 -12.41 36.80
CA ASN A 365 38.14 -11.28 37.52
C ASN A 365 38.01 -11.42 39.04
N ILE A 366 36.90 -11.95 39.56
CA ILE A 366 36.73 -12.29 40.97
C ILE A 366 37.77 -13.33 41.40
N GLU A 367 37.97 -14.39 40.59
CA GLU A 367 38.98 -15.41 40.87
C GLU A 367 40.40 -14.81 40.92
N ASN A 368 40.78 -14.03 39.91
CA ASN A 368 42.08 -13.36 39.87
C ASN A 368 42.26 -12.39 41.05
N TYR A 369 41.22 -11.63 41.39
CA TYR A 369 41.23 -10.69 42.52
C TYR A 369 41.49 -11.43 43.85
N ASN A 370 40.78 -12.54 44.09
CA ASN A 370 41.00 -13.35 45.29
C ASN A 370 42.40 -13.99 45.30
N GLN A 371 42.95 -14.36 44.15
CA GLN A 371 44.33 -14.85 44.04
C GLN A 371 45.36 -13.78 44.40
N GLU A 372 45.18 -12.54 43.94
CA GLU A 372 46.04 -11.41 44.31
C GLU A 372 45.99 -11.16 45.84
N LEU A 373 44.80 -11.19 46.45
CA LEU A 373 44.65 -11.06 47.91
C LEU A 373 45.33 -12.22 48.66
N ASN A 374 45.23 -13.47 48.17
CA ASN A 374 45.92 -14.63 48.76
C ASN A 374 47.44 -14.45 48.76
N GLN A 375 48.01 -13.84 47.72
CA GLN A 375 49.44 -13.54 47.66
C GLN A 375 49.85 -12.46 48.67
N VAL A 376 48.99 -11.47 48.91
CA VAL A 376 49.21 -10.45 49.96
C VAL A 376 49.15 -11.10 51.34
N VAL A 377 48.13 -11.91 51.62
CA VAL A 377 47.99 -12.66 52.88
C VAL A 377 49.21 -13.54 53.13
N SER A 378 49.64 -14.32 52.14
CA SER A 378 50.83 -15.19 52.27
C SER A 378 52.10 -14.40 52.61
N GLN A 379 52.27 -13.20 52.06
CA GLN A 379 53.40 -12.32 52.40
C GLN A 379 53.31 -11.79 53.84
N LEU A 380 52.11 -11.38 54.28
CA LEU A 380 51.88 -10.95 55.66
C LEU A 380 52.13 -12.09 56.66
N GLU A 381 51.63 -13.29 56.38
CA GLU A 381 51.88 -14.49 57.20
C GLU A 381 53.37 -14.83 57.29
N SER A 382 54.09 -14.73 56.16
CA SER A 382 55.54 -14.89 56.14
C SER A 382 56.24 -13.80 56.98
N ARG A 383 55.76 -12.55 56.95
CA ARG A 383 56.28 -11.45 57.78
C ARG A 383 56.01 -11.68 59.26
N VAL A 384 54.87 -12.27 59.62
CA VAL A 384 54.55 -12.67 61.01
C VAL A 384 55.58 -13.65 61.54
N VAL A 385 55.90 -14.70 60.77
CA VAL A 385 56.92 -15.69 61.15
C VAL A 385 58.32 -15.08 61.18
N ASN A 386 58.60 -14.14 60.25
CA ASN A 386 59.90 -13.50 60.08
C ASN A 386 59.89 -12.05 60.57
N THR A 387 59.51 -11.79 61.82
CA THR A 387 59.15 -10.44 62.32
C THR A 387 60.28 -9.40 62.28
N PHE A 388 61.54 -9.80 62.18
CA PHE A 388 62.67 -8.88 62.03
C PHE A 388 63.13 -8.67 60.57
N LYS A 389 62.62 -9.46 59.62
CA LYS A 389 62.99 -9.38 58.21
C LYS A 389 62.02 -8.50 57.43
N GLU A 390 62.45 -7.30 57.10
CA GLU A 390 61.73 -6.41 56.18
C GLU A 390 61.51 -7.07 54.83
N THR A 391 60.33 -6.88 54.26
CA THR A 391 59.97 -7.40 52.95
C THR A 391 59.24 -6.32 52.16
N LYS A 392 59.48 -6.24 50.85
CA LYS A 392 58.71 -5.38 49.97
C LYS A 392 57.48 -6.14 49.49
N LEU A 393 56.33 -5.48 49.49
CA LEU A 393 55.13 -6.03 48.87
C LEU A 393 55.40 -6.27 47.37
N LEU A 394 55.12 -7.49 46.90
CA LEU A 394 55.14 -7.81 45.48
C LEU A 394 54.16 -6.91 44.69
N PRO A 395 54.36 -6.70 43.38
CA PRO A 395 53.41 -5.95 42.56
C PRO A 395 52.01 -6.52 42.71
N PHE A 396 51.06 -5.68 43.12
CA PHE A 396 49.67 -6.04 43.33
C PHE A 396 48.82 -5.45 42.21
N LYS A 397 48.03 -6.28 41.54
CA LYS A 397 47.07 -5.80 40.55
C LYS A 397 45.70 -5.59 41.20
N ASN A 398 45.31 -4.34 41.42
CA ASN A 398 43.98 -4.02 41.91
C ASN A 398 42.95 -4.18 40.78
N LEU A 399 42.06 -5.16 40.89
CA LEU A 399 41.00 -5.48 39.92
C LEU A 399 39.62 -4.88 40.30
N THR A 400 39.55 -4.06 41.35
CA THR A 400 38.28 -3.51 41.86
C THR A 400 37.55 -2.70 40.81
N GLN A 401 38.26 -1.91 40.01
CA GLN A 401 37.66 -1.10 38.96
C GLN A 401 37.06 -1.96 37.84
N GLU A 402 37.80 -2.97 37.36
CA GLU A 402 37.33 -3.88 36.32
C GLU A 402 36.09 -4.67 36.78
N ILE A 403 36.06 -5.11 38.04
CA ILE A 403 34.89 -5.77 38.63
C ILE A 403 33.70 -4.80 38.71
N THR A 404 33.94 -3.55 39.11
CA THR A 404 32.91 -2.50 39.19
C THR A 404 32.31 -2.19 37.81
N GLU A 405 33.14 -2.10 36.78
CA GLU A 405 32.71 -1.84 35.40
C GLU A 405 31.90 -3.00 34.83
N LEU A 406 32.31 -4.25 35.11
CA LEU A 406 31.55 -5.44 34.73
C LEU A 406 30.20 -5.52 35.46
N LYS A 407 30.18 -5.21 36.77
CA LYS A 407 28.95 -5.11 37.56
C LYS A 407 27.99 -4.08 36.95
N LYS A 408 28.48 -2.88 36.60
CA LYS A 408 27.69 -1.84 35.93
C LYS A 408 27.15 -2.33 34.59
N SER A 409 27.97 -3.01 33.80
CA SER A 409 27.58 -3.54 32.48
C SER A 409 26.48 -4.60 32.58
N ILE A 410 26.57 -5.51 33.56
CA ILE A 410 25.54 -6.52 33.82
C ILE A 410 24.26 -5.86 34.31
N ASN A 411 24.34 -4.88 35.23
CA ASN A 411 23.18 -4.16 35.73
C ASN A 411 22.48 -3.33 34.66
N LEU A 412 23.24 -2.74 33.73
CA LEU A 412 22.68 -2.07 32.57
C LEU A 412 21.90 -3.08 31.70
N LEU A 413 22.50 -4.23 31.39
CA LEU A 413 21.84 -5.29 30.63
C LEU A 413 20.55 -5.76 31.31
N PHE A 414 20.54 -5.95 32.64
CA PHE A 414 19.34 -6.32 33.38
C PHE A 414 18.27 -5.22 33.32
N THR A 415 18.68 -3.96 33.46
CA THR A 415 17.76 -2.81 33.35
C THR A 415 17.14 -2.72 31.96
N GLU A 416 17.95 -2.87 30.90
CA GLU A 416 17.49 -2.90 29.52
C GLU A 416 16.54 -4.08 29.28
N SER A 417 16.88 -5.27 29.78
CA SER A 417 16.04 -6.46 29.68
C SER A 417 14.69 -6.27 30.37
N ASN A 418 14.67 -5.74 31.60
CA ASN A 418 13.44 -5.48 32.34
C ASN A 418 12.57 -4.44 31.61
N SER A 419 13.17 -3.36 31.10
CA SER A 419 12.46 -2.33 30.32
C SER A 419 11.91 -2.84 28.96
N LEU A 420 12.46 -3.95 28.45
CA LEU A 420 11.98 -4.55 27.22
C LEU A 420 10.56 -5.08 27.39
N SER A 421 10.18 -5.54 28.58
CA SER A 421 8.82 -5.98 28.92
C SER A 421 7.77 -4.90 28.62
N ASP A 422 8.08 -3.64 28.94
CA ASP A 422 7.15 -2.51 28.73
C ASP A 422 6.92 -2.18 27.25
N SER A 423 7.92 -2.45 26.40
CA SER A 423 7.91 -2.13 24.97
C SER A 423 7.81 -3.36 24.07
N LEU A 424 7.65 -4.56 24.64
CA LEU A 424 7.72 -5.83 23.91
C LEU A 424 6.70 -5.89 22.78
N SER A 425 5.43 -5.55 23.06
CA SER A 425 4.36 -5.57 22.07
C SER A 425 4.65 -4.63 20.89
N GLN A 426 5.15 -3.42 21.15
CA GLN A 426 5.50 -2.46 20.09
C GLN A 426 6.66 -2.96 19.24
N LYS A 427 7.68 -3.57 19.86
CA LYS A 427 8.81 -4.14 19.13
C LYS A 427 8.42 -5.37 18.32
N GLN A 428 7.51 -6.21 18.84
CA GLN A 428 6.93 -7.33 18.11
C GLN A 428 6.14 -6.86 16.88
N ASP A 429 5.33 -5.80 17.01
CA ASP A 429 4.59 -5.22 15.89
C ASP A 429 5.51 -4.68 14.79
N LEU A 430 6.56 -3.97 15.18
CA LEU A 430 7.59 -3.49 14.26
C LEU A 430 8.33 -4.65 13.58
N ALA A 431 8.71 -5.68 14.33
CA ALA A 431 9.36 -6.87 13.78
C ALA A 431 8.46 -7.60 12.77
N SER A 432 7.18 -7.80 13.09
CA SER A 432 6.18 -8.35 12.18
C SER A 432 6.01 -7.52 10.91
N LYS A 433 5.98 -6.18 11.02
CA LYS A 433 5.91 -5.28 9.87
C LYS A 433 7.15 -5.40 8.98
N LEU A 434 8.35 -5.45 9.57
CA LEU A 434 9.60 -5.59 8.82
C LEU A 434 9.70 -6.94 8.12
N LEU A 435 9.34 -8.03 8.79
CA LEU A 435 9.29 -9.37 8.19
C LEU A 435 8.30 -9.42 7.02
N ARG A 436 7.13 -8.79 7.17
CA ARG A 436 6.13 -8.70 6.10
C ARG A 436 6.66 -7.94 4.89
N LYS A 437 7.27 -6.78 5.12
CA LYS A 437 7.89 -5.99 4.05
C LYS A 437 9.00 -6.74 3.35
N ASN A 438 9.81 -7.50 4.08
CA ASN A 438 10.85 -8.34 3.49
C ASN A 438 10.26 -9.42 2.58
N GLU A 439 9.17 -10.05 3.01
CA GLU A 439 8.45 -11.04 2.21
C GLU A 439 7.87 -10.43 0.92
N VAL A 440 7.23 -9.26 1.03
CA VAL A 440 6.72 -8.51 -0.13
C VAL A 440 7.87 -8.11 -1.07
N ASN A 441 9.00 -7.65 -0.53
CA ASN A 441 10.17 -7.28 -1.31
C ASN A 441 10.76 -8.47 -2.10
N ASN A 442 10.90 -9.63 -1.44
CA ASN A 442 11.34 -10.87 -2.09
C ASN A 442 10.39 -11.27 -3.22
N PHE A 443 9.08 -11.14 -2.99
CA PHE A 443 8.07 -11.43 -4.00
C PHE A 443 8.11 -10.47 -5.19
N ILE A 444 8.17 -9.16 -4.99
CA ILE A 444 8.23 -8.21 -6.13
C ILE A 444 9.51 -8.37 -6.94
N THR A 445 10.60 -8.80 -6.31
CA THR A 445 11.84 -9.12 -7.01
C THR A 445 11.69 -10.41 -7.82
N SER A 446 11.06 -11.46 -7.25
CA SER A 446 10.90 -12.75 -7.93
C SER A 446 10.00 -12.68 -9.16
N ILE A 447 8.93 -11.88 -9.12
CA ILE A 447 8.05 -11.67 -10.29
C ILE A 447 8.54 -10.55 -11.22
N ASN A 448 9.66 -9.90 -10.91
CA ASN A 448 10.17 -8.74 -11.65
C ASN A 448 9.09 -7.64 -11.83
N TYR A 449 8.41 -7.31 -10.72
CA TYR A 449 7.18 -6.51 -10.69
C TYR A 449 7.29 -5.19 -11.47
N LYS A 450 8.43 -4.50 -11.37
CA LYS A 450 8.64 -3.22 -12.04
C LYS A 450 8.60 -3.37 -13.56
N ASN A 451 9.29 -4.37 -14.10
CA ASN A 451 9.31 -4.64 -15.53
C ASN A 451 7.94 -5.13 -16.02
N GLU A 452 7.24 -5.98 -15.26
CA GLU A 452 5.88 -6.41 -15.59
C GLU A 452 4.91 -5.22 -15.63
N LYS A 453 4.97 -4.31 -14.64
CA LYS A 453 4.13 -3.12 -14.57
C LYS A 453 4.41 -2.16 -15.72
N ASP A 454 5.68 -1.92 -16.06
CA ASP A 454 6.07 -1.09 -17.19
C ASP A 454 5.61 -1.69 -18.53
N TYR A 455 5.67 -3.01 -18.66
CA TYR A 455 5.15 -3.71 -19.84
C TYR A 455 3.62 -3.57 -19.97
N ILE A 456 2.88 -3.76 -18.88
CA ILE A 456 1.41 -3.58 -18.87
C ILE A 456 1.03 -2.13 -19.22
N GLU A 457 1.74 -1.14 -18.70
CA GLU A 457 1.50 0.27 -19.06
C GLU A 457 1.82 0.57 -20.54
N LYS A 458 2.84 -0.07 -21.13
CA LYS A 458 3.08 -0.01 -22.58
C LYS A 458 1.92 -0.63 -23.37
N LEU A 459 1.42 -1.80 -22.97
CA LEU A 459 0.25 -2.43 -23.60
C LEU A 459 -0.99 -1.54 -23.53
N LYS A 460 -1.23 -0.90 -22.38
CA LYS A 460 -2.33 0.04 -22.15
C LYS A 460 -2.26 1.25 -23.09
N LYS A 461 -1.06 1.84 -23.24
CA LYS A 461 -0.82 2.95 -24.18
C LYS A 461 -1.06 2.52 -25.63
N ASN A 462 -0.58 1.33 -26.02
CA ASN A 462 -0.80 0.78 -27.36
C ASN A 462 -2.28 0.50 -27.65
N MET A 463 -3.01 -0.05 -26.68
CA MET A 463 -4.46 -0.26 -26.77
C MET A 463 -5.21 1.06 -26.94
N LYS A 464 -4.90 2.08 -26.12
CA LYS A 464 -5.52 3.42 -26.22
C LYS A 464 -5.22 4.10 -27.55
N SER A 465 -4.02 3.92 -28.10
CA SER A 465 -3.64 4.44 -29.41
C SER A 465 -4.49 3.80 -30.53
N CYS A 466 -4.67 2.47 -30.51
CA CYS A 466 -5.55 1.80 -31.48
C CYS A 466 -7.01 2.24 -31.37
N MET A 467 -7.52 2.43 -30.16
CA MET A 467 -8.88 2.95 -29.96
C MET A 467 -9.05 4.36 -30.56
N LYS A 468 -8.04 5.23 -30.42
CA LYS A 468 -8.06 6.56 -31.03
C LYS A 468 -8.03 6.53 -32.56
N ASN A 469 -7.31 5.58 -33.16
CA ASN A 469 -7.22 5.44 -34.62
C ASN A 469 -8.46 4.78 -35.26
N MET A 470 -9.34 4.23 -34.43
CA MET A 470 -10.60 3.59 -34.82
C MET A 470 -11.77 4.57 -34.91
N ASN A 471 -11.80 5.56 -33.99
CA ASN A 471 -12.73 6.69 -34.02
C ASN A 471 -12.26 7.72 -35.05
#